data_AF-A0A8C9KMJ8-F1
#
_entry.id   AF-A0A8C9KMJ8-F1
#
_cell.length_a   1.000
_cell.length_b   1.000
_cell.length_c   1.000
_cell.angle_alpha   90.00
_cell.angle_beta   90.00
_cell.angle_gamma   90.00
#
_symmetry.space_group_name_H-M   'P 1'
#
loop_
_entity.id
_entity.type
_entity.pdbx_description
1 polymer ?
#
loop_
_entity_poly.entity_id
_entity_poly.type
_entity_poly.pdbx_seq_one_letter_code
_entity_poly.pdbx_strand_id
1 'polypeptide(L)'
;MAGPRCLVLLSASLTCLLLLGDSVFLPPEHASSVLGRVRRANSFWEEMKKGNLERECMEETCSFEEAREVFEDTTKTTEFWNKYKDGDQCESNPCQNQGKCMDSLGGYTCTCLEGYEGKNCELSMRKACSLDNGDCDQFCSEDQGSVVCACASGYVLADDGKSCVSTGPFPCGKHTPTRRRRSAETAHGGEGPSEASEADVQDQHPEDLPPTDSPLYLQPFNKTEASPVEDSSNLIRIVGGQNCPDGECPWQALLINEENEGFCGGTILSEYHILTAAHCLHQAKRFKVRVGERDTGIEEGNEVAHEVDVIIKHNKFVRETYDFDIAVIRLRTPITFRRNVAPACLPQKDWAESTLMAQKTGIVSGFGKTHEKGRPSAILKMLEVPYVDRNTCKLSSSFTITQNMFCAGYDTNPEDACQGDSGGPHVTRFKDTYFVTGIVSWGEGCARKGKYGIYTKVTNFLKWIDKSMRARAGAQG
;
A
#
# COMPACT_ATOMS: atom_id res chain seq x y z
N MET A 1 73.42 -61.25 -52.51
CA MET A 1 74.78 -60.97 -53.02
C MET A 1 74.66 -59.77 -53.95
N ALA A 2 75.50 -58.74 -53.96
CA ALA A 2 76.52 -58.26 -53.00
C ALA A 2 76.73 -56.73 -53.24
N GLY A 3 77.50 -56.03 -52.39
CA GLY A 3 77.91 -54.62 -52.62
C GLY A 3 79.09 -54.50 -53.62
N PRO A 4 79.81 -53.35 -53.73
CA PRO A 4 79.94 -52.19 -52.81
C PRO A 4 79.49 -50.84 -53.48
N ARG A 5 79.47 -49.61 -52.91
CA ARG A 5 80.42 -48.76 -52.11
C ARG A 5 81.78 -48.54 -52.81
N CYS A 6 82.43 -47.38 -52.87
CA CYS A 6 82.20 -45.95 -52.48
C CYS A 6 82.85 -45.06 -53.59
N LEU A 7 82.99 -43.73 -53.58
CA LEU A 7 82.92 -42.61 -52.59
C LEU A 7 81.82 -41.58 -53.02
N VAL A 8 81.43 -40.50 -52.31
CA VAL A 8 81.97 -39.62 -51.23
C VAL A 8 82.81 -38.41 -51.73
N LEU A 9 82.49 -37.20 -51.23
CA LEU A 9 83.05 -35.86 -51.55
C LEU A 9 82.58 -35.15 -52.86
N LEU A 10 81.29 -34.84 -52.96
CA LEU A 10 80.82 -33.61 -53.66
C LEU A 10 79.65 -32.91 -52.93
N SER A 11 79.56 -33.12 -51.61
CA SER A 11 78.54 -32.58 -50.71
C SER A 11 79.12 -31.45 -49.85
N ALA A 12 78.72 -30.19 -50.10
CA ALA A 12 78.75 -29.06 -49.13
C ALA A 12 78.35 -27.70 -49.73
N SER A 13 78.36 -27.51 -51.06
CA SER A 13 78.45 -26.16 -51.66
C SER A 13 77.22 -25.65 -52.44
N LEU A 14 76.19 -26.46 -52.71
CA LEU A 14 75.05 -26.03 -53.56
C LEU A 14 73.65 -26.18 -52.95
N THR A 15 73.56 -26.53 -51.66
CA THR A 15 72.28 -26.60 -50.90
C THR A 15 72.14 -25.49 -49.85
N CYS A 16 73.14 -24.61 -49.71
CA CYS A 16 73.19 -23.54 -48.70
C CYS A 16 72.67 -22.18 -49.22
N LEU A 17 71.57 -22.20 -49.98
CA LEU A 17 71.00 -20.99 -50.61
C LEU A 17 69.46 -20.96 -50.68
N LEU A 18 68.76 -21.95 -50.10
CA LEU A 18 67.28 -22.04 -50.10
C LEU A 18 66.69 -22.39 -48.71
N LEU A 19 67.47 -22.25 -47.64
CA LEU A 19 67.01 -22.36 -46.25
C LEU A 19 67.60 -21.24 -45.40
N LEU A 20 66.92 -20.10 -45.39
CA LEU A 20 66.77 -19.14 -44.28
C LEU A 20 65.79 -18.04 -44.72
N GLY A 21 64.53 -18.45 -44.89
CA GLY A 21 63.41 -17.52 -45.04
C GLY A 21 62.97 -17.04 -43.65
N ASP A 22 63.87 -16.40 -42.91
CA ASP A 22 63.53 -15.83 -41.60
C ASP A 22 62.44 -14.77 -41.77
N SER A 23 61.35 -14.92 -41.03
CA SER A 23 60.25 -13.97 -41.01
C SER A 23 60.71 -12.69 -40.32
N VAL A 24 61.12 -11.69 -41.11
CA VAL A 24 61.51 -10.34 -40.65
C VAL A 24 60.38 -9.61 -39.89
N PHE A 25 59.15 -10.13 -39.95
CA PHE A 25 58.00 -9.67 -39.18
C PHE A 25 57.80 -10.53 -37.92
N LEU A 26 57.94 -9.90 -36.75
CA LEU A 26 57.48 -10.45 -35.48
C LEU A 26 55.94 -10.52 -35.47
N PRO A 27 55.32 -11.54 -34.84
CA PRO A 27 53.88 -11.55 -34.61
C PRO A 27 53.46 -10.40 -33.68
N PRO A 28 52.22 -9.88 -33.79
CA PRO A 28 51.79 -8.65 -33.11
C PRO A 28 52.05 -8.66 -31.60
N GLU A 29 51.75 -9.78 -30.93
CA GLU A 29 51.94 -9.97 -29.48
C GLU A 29 53.35 -9.64 -28.98
N HIS A 30 54.38 -9.81 -29.82
CA HIS A 30 55.80 -9.72 -29.44
C HIS A 30 56.48 -8.44 -29.93
N ALA A 31 55.90 -7.74 -30.91
CA ALA A 31 56.50 -6.55 -31.54
C ALA A 31 56.62 -5.34 -30.59
N SER A 32 55.78 -5.29 -29.55
CA SER A 32 55.73 -4.25 -28.52
C SER A 32 56.94 -4.21 -27.57
N SER A 33 57.69 -5.32 -27.46
CA SER A 33 58.79 -5.45 -26.50
C SER A 33 60.14 -4.89 -26.97
N VAL A 34 60.33 -4.73 -28.29
CA VAL A 34 61.60 -4.33 -28.91
C VAL A 34 61.60 -2.86 -29.34
N LEU A 35 60.44 -2.32 -29.73
CA LEU A 35 60.28 -0.92 -30.09
C LEU A 35 59.50 -0.19 -28.99
N GLY A 36 60.24 0.46 -28.09
CA GLY A 36 59.68 1.48 -27.20
C GLY A 36 59.20 2.69 -28.00
N ARG A 37 58.01 2.59 -28.61
CA ARG A 37 57.34 3.73 -29.24
C ARG A 37 57.10 4.79 -28.17
N VAL A 38 57.72 5.97 -28.35
CA VAL A 38 57.20 7.19 -27.77
C VAL A 38 55.79 7.39 -28.34
N ARG A 39 54.79 7.74 -27.51
CA ARG A 39 53.46 8.20 -27.97
C ARG A 39 53.68 9.27 -29.05
N ARG A 40 52.85 9.31 -30.09
CA ARG A 40 52.79 10.49 -30.98
C ARG A 40 52.21 11.69 -30.23
N ALA A 41 51.20 11.43 -29.41
CA ALA A 41 50.56 12.41 -28.52
C ALA A 41 51.55 13.03 -27.51
N ASN A 42 51.20 14.22 -27.02
CA ASN A 42 52.05 15.18 -26.28
C ASN A 42 52.95 16.09 -27.15
N SER A 43 52.66 16.20 -28.46
CA SER A 43 53.11 17.35 -29.25
C SER A 43 52.27 18.59 -28.90
N PHE A 44 52.91 19.75 -28.69
CA PHE A 44 52.27 21.02 -28.27
C PHE A 44 51.16 21.52 -29.22
N TRP A 45 51.07 20.99 -30.45
CA TRP A 45 50.05 21.32 -31.44
C TRP A 45 49.07 20.16 -31.72
N GLU A 46 49.09 19.09 -30.91
CA GLU A 46 48.20 17.93 -31.06
C GLU A 46 46.81 18.18 -30.45
N GLU A 47 46.76 18.74 -29.23
CA GLU A 47 45.52 19.11 -28.50
C GLU A 47 44.69 20.17 -29.24
N MET A 48 45.25 20.86 -30.24
CA MET A 48 44.52 21.79 -31.11
C MET A 48 43.79 21.10 -32.29
N LYS A 49 43.93 19.79 -32.45
CA LYS A 49 43.23 19.00 -33.48
C LYS A 49 41.95 18.42 -32.88
N LYS A 50 40.89 18.26 -33.70
CA LYS A 50 39.73 17.48 -33.26
C LYS A 50 40.15 16.02 -33.02
N GLY A 51 39.72 15.47 -31.88
CA GLY A 51 39.98 14.09 -31.49
C GLY A 51 39.54 13.08 -32.54
N ASN A 52 40.27 11.98 -32.62
CA ASN A 52 40.09 10.92 -33.61
C ASN A 52 40.26 9.53 -32.97
N LEU A 53 39.15 8.81 -32.88
CA LEU A 53 39.06 7.49 -32.23
C LEU A 53 40.14 6.51 -32.68
N GLU A 54 40.37 6.41 -33.99
CA GLU A 54 41.36 5.52 -34.58
C GLU A 54 42.78 5.88 -34.12
N ARG A 55 43.17 7.15 -34.28
CA ARG A 55 44.50 7.64 -33.93
C ARG A 55 44.82 7.55 -32.43
N GLU A 56 43.87 7.94 -31.59
CA GLU A 56 44.12 8.12 -30.15
C GLU A 56 43.83 6.87 -29.33
N CYS A 57 42.81 6.08 -29.70
CA CYS A 57 42.38 4.91 -28.91
C CYS A 57 42.60 3.54 -29.60
N MET A 58 42.77 3.47 -30.93
CA MET A 58 43.01 2.20 -31.64
C MET A 58 44.49 2.00 -32.04
N GLU A 59 45.16 3.05 -32.56
CA GLU A 59 46.60 3.05 -32.84
C GLU A 59 47.47 3.23 -31.56
N GLU A 60 46.92 3.89 -30.52
CA GLU A 60 47.57 4.17 -29.23
C GLU A 60 46.60 3.93 -28.05
N THR A 61 47.12 3.91 -26.81
CA THR A 61 46.28 3.71 -25.60
C THR A 61 45.79 5.04 -25.04
N CYS A 62 44.50 5.35 -25.18
CA CYS A 62 43.89 6.58 -24.67
C CYS A 62 43.43 6.52 -23.19
N SER A 63 43.35 7.71 -22.59
CA SER A 63 42.70 8.07 -21.34
C SER A 63 41.21 8.40 -21.53
N PHE A 64 40.46 8.52 -20.43
CA PHE A 64 39.04 8.84 -20.48
C PHE A 64 38.78 10.24 -21.06
N GLU A 65 39.69 11.18 -20.82
CA GLU A 65 39.56 12.57 -21.28
C GLU A 65 39.82 12.69 -22.79
N GLU A 66 40.86 12.02 -23.31
CA GLU A 66 41.10 11.87 -24.76
C GLU A 66 39.86 11.24 -25.43
N ALA A 67 39.26 10.19 -24.84
CA ALA A 67 38.00 9.62 -25.33
C ALA A 67 36.78 10.57 -25.20
N ARG A 68 36.76 11.48 -24.21
CA ARG A 68 35.70 12.48 -24.03
C ARG A 68 35.72 13.54 -25.14
N GLU A 69 36.92 13.92 -25.59
CA GLU A 69 37.14 14.87 -26.67
C GLU A 69 36.84 14.27 -28.06
N VAL A 70 36.97 12.94 -28.22
CA VAL A 70 36.58 12.23 -29.45
C VAL A 70 35.06 12.22 -29.68
N PHE A 71 34.26 11.94 -28.64
CA PHE A 71 32.80 11.75 -28.79
C PHE A 71 31.96 13.01 -28.53
N GLU A 72 32.50 14.00 -27.81
CA GLU A 72 31.79 15.23 -27.39
C GLU A 72 30.50 14.99 -26.58
N ASP A 73 30.29 13.75 -26.09
CA ASP A 73 29.05 13.24 -25.50
C ASP A 73 29.39 12.23 -24.38
N THR A 74 29.04 12.56 -23.14
CA THR A 74 29.41 11.77 -21.97
C THR A 74 28.86 10.34 -21.99
N THR A 75 27.66 10.13 -22.54
CA THR A 75 27.06 8.79 -22.62
C THR A 75 27.82 7.93 -23.61
N LYS A 76 28.10 8.46 -24.82
CA LYS A 76 28.88 7.73 -25.84
C LYS A 76 30.32 7.47 -25.39
N THR A 77 30.96 8.43 -24.72
CA THR A 77 32.28 8.22 -24.11
C THR A 77 32.26 7.08 -23.11
N THR A 78 31.26 7.01 -22.23
CA THR A 78 31.14 5.91 -21.25
C THR A 78 30.85 4.56 -21.93
N GLU A 79 29.92 4.50 -22.89
CA GLU A 79 29.60 3.29 -23.66
C GLU A 79 30.80 2.74 -24.45
N PHE A 80 31.66 3.63 -24.97
CA PHE A 80 32.94 3.23 -25.56
C PHE A 80 33.94 2.77 -24.50
N TRP A 81 34.08 3.55 -23.41
CA TRP A 81 35.15 3.37 -22.44
C TRP A 81 35.06 2.06 -21.64
N ASN A 82 33.84 1.60 -21.32
CA ASN A 82 33.63 0.31 -20.65
C ASN A 82 34.23 -0.82 -21.52
N LYS A 83 33.70 -0.96 -22.74
CA LYS A 83 34.18 -1.92 -23.76
C LYS A 83 35.67 -1.81 -24.04
N TYR A 84 36.22 -0.59 -24.02
CA TYR A 84 37.65 -0.33 -24.22
C TYR A 84 38.55 -0.74 -23.05
N LYS A 85 38.00 -1.01 -21.86
CA LYS A 85 38.78 -1.43 -20.67
C LYS A 85 38.59 -2.89 -20.27
N ASP A 86 37.40 -3.46 -20.41
CA ASP A 86 37.15 -4.88 -20.07
C ASP A 86 36.33 -5.68 -21.10
N GLY A 87 36.11 -5.12 -22.30
CA GLY A 87 35.37 -5.77 -23.39
C GLY A 87 33.85 -5.63 -23.25
N ASP A 88 33.10 -5.89 -24.32
CA ASP A 88 31.63 -5.77 -24.29
C ASP A 88 30.99 -7.00 -23.67
N GLN A 89 30.53 -6.88 -22.42
CA GLN A 89 29.98 -8.02 -21.68
C GLN A 89 28.54 -8.36 -22.12
N CYS A 90 27.91 -7.50 -22.92
CA CYS A 90 26.62 -7.75 -23.55
C CYS A 90 26.70 -8.60 -24.83
N GLU A 91 27.89 -8.82 -25.43
CA GLU A 91 28.05 -9.70 -26.61
C GLU A 91 27.48 -11.12 -26.39
N SER A 92 27.60 -11.62 -25.15
CA SER A 92 27.05 -12.93 -24.75
C SER A 92 25.51 -12.99 -24.74
N ASN A 93 24.82 -11.88 -24.98
CA ASN A 93 23.37 -11.70 -24.83
C ASN A 93 22.85 -12.25 -23.48
N PRO A 94 23.40 -11.79 -22.34
CA PRO A 94 23.15 -12.42 -21.05
C PRO A 94 21.73 -12.20 -20.52
N CYS A 95 21.02 -11.17 -21.00
CA CYS A 95 19.67 -10.83 -20.59
C CYS A 95 18.64 -11.66 -21.36
N GLN A 96 17.92 -12.51 -20.64
CA GLN A 96 16.85 -13.36 -21.15
C GLN A 96 15.54 -12.57 -21.31
N ASN A 97 14.51 -13.24 -21.85
CA ASN A 97 13.14 -12.72 -21.93
C ASN A 97 13.03 -11.30 -22.53
N GLN A 98 13.86 -11.03 -23.55
CA GLN A 98 13.95 -9.75 -24.28
C GLN A 98 14.38 -8.54 -23.42
N GLY A 99 14.98 -8.77 -22.24
CA GLY A 99 15.58 -7.71 -21.43
C GLY A 99 16.73 -7.00 -22.15
N LYS A 100 16.81 -5.68 -22.01
CA LYS A 100 17.86 -4.86 -22.64
C LYS A 100 19.15 -4.93 -21.81
N CYS A 101 20.24 -5.41 -22.41
CA CYS A 101 21.56 -5.37 -21.80
C CYS A 101 22.18 -3.96 -21.85
N MET A 102 22.86 -3.58 -20.77
CA MET A 102 23.68 -2.37 -20.68
C MET A 102 25.04 -2.74 -20.10
N ASP A 103 26.09 -2.46 -20.86
CA ASP A 103 27.48 -2.73 -20.53
C ASP A 103 28.01 -1.71 -19.50
N SER A 104 28.86 -2.14 -18.56
CA SER A 104 29.41 -1.28 -17.51
C SER A 104 30.75 -1.81 -17.01
N LEU A 105 31.62 -0.91 -16.55
CA LEU A 105 32.99 -1.25 -16.16
C LEU A 105 32.98 -2.26 -14.99
N GLY A 106 33.49 -3.47 -15.25
CA GLY A 106 33.46 -4.63 -14.35
C GLY A 106 32.19 -5.50 -14.37
N GLY A 107 31.20 -5.25 -15.23
CA GLY A 107 30.02 -6.12 -15.39
C GLY A 107 28.80 -5.46 -16.05
N TYR A 108 27.94 -6.25 -16.71
CA TYR A 108 26.68 -5.79 -17.30
C TYR A 108 25.53 -5.61 -16.28
N THR A 109 24.55 -4.79 -16.66
CA THR A 109 23.22 -4.67 -16.04
C THR A 109 22.12 -5.00 -17.05
N CYS A 110 21.11 -5.77 -16.66
CA CYS A 110 19.93 -6.04 -17.49
C CYS A 110 18.74 -5.15 -17.07
N THR A 111 18.10 -4.50 -18.04
CA THR A 111 16.80 -3.84 -17.87
C THR A 111 15.70 -4.80 -18.35
N CYS A 112 14.96 -5.40 -17.43
CA CYS A 112 13.94 -6.40 -17.75
C CYS A 112 12.65 -5.79 -18.29
N LEU A 113 11.90 -6.57 -19.09
CA LEU A 113 10.54 -6.22 -19.48
C LEU A 113 9.54 -6.52 -18.34
N GLU A 114 8.35 -5.93 -18.41
CA GLU A 114 7.29 -6.18 -17.43
C GLU A 114 7.00 -7.70 -17.33
N GLY A 115 6.87 -8.19 -16.09
CA GLY A 115 6.67 -9.61 -15.82
C GLY A 115 7.95 -10.44 -15.65
N TYR A 116 9.14 -9.82 -15.69
CA TYR A 116 10.42 -10.51 -15.49
C TYR A 116 11.35 -9.79 -14.51
N GLU A 117 12.08 -10.57 -13.70
CA GLU A 117 13.09 -10.12 -12.75
C GLU A 117 14.30 -11.09 -12.72
N GLY A 118 15.23 -10.89 -11.79
CA GLY A 118 16.50 -11.60 -11.72
C GLY A 118 17.64 -10.84 -12.40
N LYS A 119 18.90 -11.26 -12.19
CA LYS A 119 20.08 -10.52 -12.70
C LYS A 119 20.08 -10.47 -14.24
N ASN A 120 19.55 -11.52 -14.85
CA ASN A 120 19.55 -11.81 -16.26
C ASN A 120 18.11 -11.85 -16.80
N CYS A 121 17.13 -11.28 -16.10
CA CYS A 121 15.70 -11.35 -16.42
C CYS A 121 15.16 -12.79 -16.56
N GLU A 122 15.80 -13.74 -15.87
CA GLU A 122 15.57 -15.17 -15.94
C GLU A 122 14.34 -15.65 -15.16
N LEU A 123 13.87 -14.85 -14.19
CA LEU A 123 12.73 -15.17 -13.34
C LEU A 123 11.46 -14.54 -13.92
N SER A 124 10.44 -15.35 -14.17
CA SER A 124 9.11 -14.84 -14.52
C SER A 124 8.33 -14.51 -13.24
N MET A 125 7.91 -13.25 -13.12
CA MET A 125 7.01 -12.75 -12.08
C MET A 125 5.63 -13.37 -12.26
N ARG A 126 5.38 -14.51 -11.62
CA ARG A 126 4.05 -15.14 -11.58
C ARG A 126 3.08 -14.22 -10.86
N LYS A 127 2.22 -13.52 -11.62
CA LYS A 127 1.12 -12.74 -11.05
C LYS A 127 0.22 -13.70 -10.25
N ALA A 128 0.16 -13.49 -8.94
CA ALA A 128 -0.49 -14.33 -7.95
C ALA A 128 -1.03 -13.45 -6.82
N CYS A 129 -2.12 -13.84 -6.14
CA CYS A 129 -2.74 -13.01 -5.11
C CYS A 129 -1.87 -12.86 -3.85
N SER A 130 -0.86 -13.73 -3.68
CA SER A 130 0.14 -13.63 -2.62
C SER A 130 1.20 -12.55 -2.83
N LEU A 131 1.32 -11.98 -4.04
CA LEU A 131 2.27 -10.94 -4.39
C LEU A 131 1.51 -9.65 -4.75
N ASP A 132 1.66 -8.61 -3.91
CA ASP A 132 0.92 -7.33 -3.95
C ASP A 132 -0.56 -7.44 -4.36
N ASN A 133 -1.27 -8.42 -3.76
CA ASN A 133 -2.68 -8.69 -4.04
C ASN A 133 -2.98 -8.92 -5.54
N GLY A 134 -2.01 -9.43 -6.30
CA GLY A 134 -2.12 -9.64 -7.74
C GLY A 134 -2.42 -8.36 -8.52
N ASP A 135 -1.87 -7.22 -8.09
CA ASP A 135 -2.14 -5.85 -8.56
C ASP A 135 -3.56 -5.32 -8.22
N CYS A 136 -4.51 -6.16 -7.80
CA CYS A 136 -5.93 -5.81 -7.63
C CYS A 136 -6.15 -4.68 -6.60
N ASP A 137 -7.08 -3.76 -6.86
CA ASP A 137 -7.41 -2.67 -5.92
C ASP A 137 -8.18 -3.11 -4.68
N GLN A 138 -9.00 -4.16 -4.82
CA GLN A 138 -9.82 -4.69 -3.73
C GLN A 138 -9.64 -6.21 -3.67
N PHE A 139 -10.59 -7.01 -4.13
CA PHE A 139 -10.50 -8.47 -4.00
C PHE A 139 -9.64 -9.09 -5.09
N CYS A 140 -8.80 -10.06 -4.71
CA CYS A 140 -8.02 -10.89 -5.61
C CYS A 140 -8.43 -12.36 -5.46
N SER A 141 -8.51 -13.07 -6.59
CA SER A 141 -8.72 -14.52 -6.64
C SER A 141 -7.88 -15.14 -7.77
N GLU A 142 -7.48 -16.40 -7.62
CA GLU A 142 -6.75 -17.14 -8.65
C GLU A 142 -7.70 -18.14 -9.33
N ASP A 143 -8.03 -17.92 -10.61
CA ASP A 143 -8.76 -18.89 -11.44
C ASP A 143 -7.86 -19.43 -12.54
N GLN A 144 -7.82 -20.76 -12.67
CA GLN A 144 -7.04 -21.49 -13.70
C GLN A 144 -5.55 -21.09 -13.81
N GLY A 145 -4.97 -20.53 -12.74
CA GLY A 145 -3.58 -20.02 -12.73
C GLY A 145 -3.43 -18.58 -13.21
N SER A 146 -4.52 -17.83 -13.33
CA SER A 146 -4.58 -16.40 -13.64
C SER A 146 -5.18 -15.60 -12.48
N VAL A 147 -4.76 -14.35 -12.30
CA VAL A 147 -5.34 -13.45 -11.30
C VAL A 147 -6.61 -12.78 -11.85
N VAL A 148 -7.72 -13.00 -11.15
CA VAL A 148 -9.03 -12.36 -11.39
C VAL A 148 -9.32 -11.40 -10.22
N CYS A 149 -9.44 -10.12 -10.54
CA CYS A 149 -9.79 -9.07 -9.57
C CYS A 149 -11.31 -8.87 -9.48
N ALA A 150 -11.81 -8.44 -8.32
CA ALA A 150 -13.20 -8.05 -8.14
C ALA A 150 -13.33 -6.91 -7.10
N CYS A 151 -14.41 -6.14 -7.20
CA CYS A 151 -14.63 -4.94 -6.38
C CYS A 151 -15.78 -5.11 -5.36
N ALA A 152 -15.80 -4.22 -4.37
CA ALA A 152 -16.79 -4.15 -3.31
C ALA A 152 -18.10 -3.49 -3.77
N SER A 153 -19.14 -3.54 -2.92
CA SER A 153 -20.44 -2.92 -3.21
C SER A 153 -20.30 -1.41 -3.41
N GLY A 154 -20.80 -0.89 -4.53
CA GLY A 154 -20.64 0.52 -4.92
C GLY A 154 -19.40 0.80 -5.78
N TYR A 155 -18.67 -0.23 -6.22
CA TYR A 155 -17.55 -0.12 -7.16
C TYR A 155 -17.76 -0.99 -8.41
N VAL A 156 -17.13 -0.60 -9.51
CA VAL A 156 -16.96 -1.40 -10.73
C VAL A 156 -15.47 -1.61 -11.02
N LEU A 157 -15.15 -2.74 -11.64
CA LEU A 157 -13.80 -3.00 -12.14
C LEU A 157 -13.57 -2.16 -13.42
N ALA A 158 -12.42 -1.51 -13.52
CA ALA A 158 -12.04 -0.72 -14.70
C ALA A 158 -11.57 -1.61 -15.87
N ASP A 159 -11.40 -0.99 -17.05
CA ASP A 159 -10.98 -1.66 -18.28
C ASP A 159 -9.56 -2.28 -18.22
N ASP A 160 -8.76 -1.91 -17.21
CA ASP A 160 -7.46 -2.53 -16.90
C ASP A 160 -7.59 -3.91 -16.23
N GLY A 161 -8.79 -4.29 -15.78
CA GLY A 161 -9.05 -5.51 -15.04
C GLY A 161 -8.48 -5.56 -13.62
N LYS A 162 -8.01 -4.42 -13.08
CA LYS A 162 -7.32 -4.30 -11.78
C LYS A 162 -7.94 -3.26 -10.85
N SER A 163 -8.25 -2.07 -11.37
CA SER A 163 -8.67 -0.93 -10.56
C SER A 163 -10.17 -0.92 -10.25
N CYS A 164 -10.54 -0.39 -9.08
CA CYS A 164 -11.92 -0.36 -8.61
C CYS A 164 -12.46 1.07 -8.53
N VAL A 165 -13.25 1.47 -9.54
CA VAL A 165 -13.83 2.81 -9.69
C VAL A 165 -15.17 2.91 -8.97
N SER A 166 -15.40 4.01 -8.25
CA SER A 166 -16.63 4.23 -7.47
C SER A 166 -17.83 4.59 -8.36
N THR A 167 -18.96 3.92 -8.14
CA THR A 167 -20.22 4.10 -8.91
C THR A 167 -21.09 5.29 -8.45
N GLY A 168 -20.70 5.98 -7.39
CA GLY A 168 -21.45 7.11 -6.82
C GLY A 168 -20.60 7.88 -5.80
N PRO A 169 -21.11 9.01 -5.26
CA PRO A 169 -20.32 9.95 -4.45
C PRO A 169 -19.92 9.43 -3.06
N PHE A 170 -20.70 8.50 -2.49
CA PHE A 170 -20.47 7.92 -1.15
C PHE A 170 -20.39 6.38 -1.24
N PRO A 171 -19.37 5.82 -1.91
CA PRO A 171 -19.17 4.38 -2.00
C PRO A 171 -18.73 3.84 -0.64
N CYS A 172 -18.78 2.51 -0.44
CA CYS A 172 -18.35 1.96 0.84
C CYS A 172 -16.85 2.20 1.10
N GLY A 173 -16.51 2.37 2.38
CA GLY A 173 -15.13 2.34 2.85
C GLY A 173 -14.25 3.51 2.38
N LYS A 174 -14.80 4.64 1.96
CA LYS A 174 -14.04 5.87 1.68
C LYS A 174 -14.20 6.89 2.80
N HIS A 175 -13.10 7.56 3.13
CA HIS A 175 -13.14 8.88 3.75
C HIS A 175 -13.33 9.94 2.67
N THR A 176 -14.01 11.02 3.01
CA THR A 176 -14.17 12.19 2.12
C THR A 176 -13.37 13.36 2.71
N PRO A 177 -12.03 13.34 2.62
CA PRO A 177 -11.15 14.25 3.36
C PRO A 177 -11.52 15.72 3.11
N THR A 178 -11.36 16.55 4.13
CA THR A 178 -11.60 17.99 4.00
C THR A 178 -10.60 18.60 3.02
N ARG A 179 -11.08 19.00 1.82
CA ARG A 179 -10.33 19.87 0.91
C ARG A 179 -10.11 21.22 1.63
N ARG A 180 -9.02 21.33 2.40
CA ARG A 180 -8.46 22.64 2.75
C ARG A 180 -8.24 23.36 1.42
N ARG A 181 -8.97 24.45 1.17
CA ARG A 181 -8.60 25.37 0.09
C ARG A 181 -7.15 25.78 0.37
N ARG A 182 -6.23 25.39 -0.51
CA ARG A 182 -4.94 26.07 -0.57
C ARG A 182 -5.27 27.49 -1.01
N SER A 183 -5.24 28.43 -0.07
CA SER A 183 -5.25 29.85 -0.38
C SER A 183 -4.03 30.11 -1.25
N ALA A 184 -4.23 30.26 -2.55
CA ALA A 184 -3.17 30.65 -3.46
C ALA A 184 -2.80 32.10 -3.10
N GLU A 185 -1.56 32.33 -2.67
CA GLU A 185 -1.07 33.66 -2.35
C GLU A 185 -0.97 34.49 -3.64
N THR A 186 -2.08 35.13 -4.02
CA THR A 186 -2.13 36.12 -5.09
C THR A 186 -1.50 37.41 -4.62
N ALA A 187 -0.17 37.47 -4.70
CA ALA A 187 0.63 38.62 -4.33
C ALA A 187 0.37 39.83 -5.25
N HIS A 188 -0.49 40.75 -4.82
CA HIS A 188 -0.60 42.12 -5.31
C HIS A 188 -0.84 43.07 -4.11
N GLY A 189 -0.15 44.20 -4.09
CA GLY A 189 -0.21 45.18 -3.00
C GLY A 189 -1.15 46.36 -3.29
N GLY A 190 -1.64 46.98 -2.22
CA GLY A 190 -2.46 48.19 -2.24
C GLY A 190 -2.91 48.57 -0.83
N GLU A 191 -2.94 49.86 -0.51
CA GLU A 191 -3.30 50.38 0.82
C GLU A 191 -4.78 50.77 0.89
N GLY A 192 -5.39 50.71 2.09
CA GLY A 192 -6.66 51.38 2.39
C GLY A 192 -7.68 50.57 3.21
N PRO A 193 -8.09 51.03 4.40
CA PRO A 193 -9.16 50.41 5.19
C PRO A 193 -10.54 51.05 4.93
N SER A 194 -11.60 50.24 4.91
CA SER A 194 -13.00 50.69 5.04
C SER A 194 -13.91 49.55 5.53
N GLU A 195 -15.13 49.88 5.95
CA GLU A 195 -15.96 49.05 6.84
C GLU A 195 -17.09 48.28 6.16
N ALA A 196 -17.55 47.21 6.84
CA ALA A 196 -18.91 46.66 6.86
C ALA A 196 -19.66 46.30 5.55
N SER A 197 -20.01 45.01 5.40
CA SER A 197 -21.42 44.54 5.46
C SER A 197 -21.53 43.01 5.33
N GLU A 198 -22.66 42.46 5.79
CA GLU A 198 -23.00 41.03 5.67
C GLU A 198 -23.68 40.74 4.33
N ALA A 199 -23.36 39.62 3.68
CA ALA A 199 -24.12 39.09 2.53
C ALA A 199 -24.05 37.56 2.44
N ASP A 200 -25.21 36.93 2.57
CA ASP A 200 -25.50 35.50 2.39
C ASP A 200 -25.20 34.98 0.98
N VAL A 201 -24.57 33.79 0.86
CA VAL A 201 -24.58 32.95 -0.36
C VAL A 201 -24.69 31.47 0.00
N GLN A 202 -25.91 31.05 0.33
CA GLN A 202 -26.61 29.84 -0.10
C GLN A 202 -25.83 28.58 -0.54
N ASP A 203 -26.27 27.49 0.07
CA ASP A 203 -26.24 26.06 -0.31
C ASP A 203 -26.09 25.73 -1.81
N GLN A 204 -25.37 24.64 -2.12
CA GLN A 204 -25.16 24.16 -3.50
C GLN A 204 -25.64 22.71 -3.68
N HIS A 205 -26.46 22.51 -4.72
CA HIS A 205 -27.14 21.26 -5.04
C HIS A 205 -26.16 20.14 -5.48
N PRO A 206 -26.51 18.84 -5.35
CA PRO A 206 -25.54 17.74 -5.47
C PRO A 206 -25.04 17.36 -6.88
N GLU A 207 -25.47 18.04 -7.95
CA GLU A 207 -25.35 17.54 -9.34
C GLU A 207 -23.99 17.85 -10.00
N ASP A 208 -23.22 18.84 -9.51
CA ASP A 208 -22.00 19.34 -10.17
C ASP A 208 -20.67 18.75 -9.64
N LEU A 209 -20.69 17.52 -9.09
CA LEU A 209 -19.47 16.81 -8.68
C LEU A 209 -18.96 15.88 -9.80
N PRO A 210 -17.86 16.21 -10.50
CA PRO A 210 -17.27 15.32 -11.51
C PRO A 210 -16.67 14.07 -10.85
N PRO A 211 -16.63 12.92 -11.55
CA PRO A 211 -15.93 11.74 -11.07
C PRO A 211 -14.44 12.06 -10.84
N THR A 212 -13.89 11.60 -9.72
CA THR A 212 -12.47 11.79 -9.41
C THR A 212 -11.61 10.79 -10.15
N ASP A 213 -11.04 11.22 -11.27
CA ASP A 213 -9.89 10.54 -11.90
C ASP A 213 -8.69 10.52 -10.94
N SER A 214 -7.96 9.40 -10.92
CA SER A 214 -6.74 9.20 -10.12
C SER A 214 -5.54 9.94 -10.74
N PRO A 215 -4.96 10.96 -10.08
CA PRO A 215 -3.79 11.67 -10.60
C PRO A 215 -2.50 10.91 -10.25
N LEU A 216 -2.21 9.82 -10.98
CA LEU A 216 -0.88 9.22 -10.99
C LEU A 216 0.08 10.13 -11.76
N TYR A 217 0.90 10.90 -11.03
CA TYR A 217 2.10 11.53 -11.58
C TYR A 217 3.27 11.43 -10.60
N LEU A 218 4.15 10.47 -10.86
CA LEU A 218 5.45 10.35 -10.19
C LEU A 218 6.44 11.33 -10.83
N GLN A 219 6.94 12.28 -10.05
CA GLN A 219 8.25 12.89 -10.30
C GLN A 219 9.05 12.94 -8.99
N PRO A 220 10.35 12.61 -9.00
CA PRO A 220 11.12 12.41 -7.79
C PRO A 220 11.69 13.74 -7.25
N PHE A 221 11.40 14.04 -5.99
CA PHE A 221 12.21 14.99 -5.21
C PHE A 221 12.99 14.24 -4.13
N ASN A 222 14.28 14.56 -4.03
CA ASN A 222 15.24 13.89 -3.18
C ASN A 222 15.91 14.92 -2.26
N LYS A 223 16.40 14.45 -1.10
CA LYS A 223 16.94 15.20 0.05
C LYS A 223 15.91 15.88 0.96
N THR A 224 15.67 15.19 2.08
CA THR A 224 16.00 15.66 3.44
C THR A 224 15.95 17.17 3.71
N GLU A 225 15.02 17.58 4.56
CA GLU A 225 15.36 18.38 5.74
C GLU A 225 14.41 18.04 6.89
N ALA A 226 14.92 18.06 8.12
CA ALA A 226 14.13 17.80 9.33
C ALA A 226 13.77 19.13 10.00
N SER A 227 12.59 19.23 10.60
CA SER A 227 12.15 20.40 11.36
C SER A 227 11.43 19.96 12.64
N PRO A 228 11.47 20.77 13.71
CA PRO A 228 11.43 20.25 15.07
C PRO A 228 10.03 19.88 15.55
N VAL A 229 9.99 18.91 16.47
CA VAL A 229 8.83 18.63 17.31
C VAL A 229 8.83 19.64 18.46
N GLU A 230 7.84 20.54 18.51
CA GLU A 230 7.51 21.25 19.75
C GLU A 230 6.54 20.40 20.58
N ASP A 231 6.86 20.24 21.86
CA ASP A 231 6.03 19.55 22.85
C ASP A 231 4.97 20.50 23.40
N SER A 232 3.71 20.10 23.32
CA SER A 232 2.63 20.71 24.10
C SER A 232 1.65 19.66 24.64
N SER A 233 2.18 18.74 25.46
CA SER A 233 1.56 18.23 26.68
C SER A 233 0.05 17.88 26.70
N ASN A 234 -0.25 16.59 26.90
CA ASN A 234 -1.41 16.07 27.64
C ASN A 234 -2.83 16.59 27.29
N LEU A 235 -3.63 15.73 26.63
CA LEU A 235 -4.90 15.20 27.20
C LEU A 235 -5.51 14.08 26.32
N ILE A 236 -4.75 13.00 26.13
CA ILE A 236 -5.24 11.80 25.42
C ILE A 236 -6.21 11.03 26.32
N ARG A 237 -7.43 10.78 25.81
CA ARG A 237 -8.46 9.92 26.41
C ARG A 237 -9.57 9.68 25.35
N ILE A 238 -9.97 8.48 24.91
CA ILE A 238 -9.62 7.08 25.28
C ILE A 238 -8.14 6.87 25.56
N VAL A 239 -7.82 5.93 26.45
CA VAL A 239 -6.48 5.35 26.59
C VAL A 239 -5.90 5.10 25.18
N GLY A 240 -4.88 5.87 24.79
CA GLY A 240 -4.32 5.99 23.44
C GLY A 240 -5.14 6.80 22.42
N GLY A 241 -6.46 6.62 22.36
CA GLY A 241 -7.31 7.08 21.26
C GLY A 241 -7.36 8.61 21.04
N GLN A 242 -7.16 9.01 19.79
CA GLN A 242 -7.32 10.39 19.31
C GLN A 242 -8.80 10.72 19.02
N ASN A 243 -9.12 12.02 18.88
CA ASN A 243 -10.42 12.45 18.33
C ASN A 243 -10.53 11.97 16.88
N CYS A 244 -11.67 11.43 16.46
CA CYS A 244 -11.90 11.18 15.04
C CYS A 244 -12.29 12.50 14.34
N PRO A 245 -11.55 12.96 13.31
CA PRO A 245 -11.92 14.16 12.56
C PRO A 245 -13.22 13.98 11.74
N ASP A 246 -13.82 15.07 11.29
CA ASP A 246 -15.00 15.02 10.43
C ASP A 246 -14.71 14.29 9.11
N GLY A 247 -15.55 13.30 8.78
CA GLY A 247 -15.36 12.42 7.61
C GLY A 247 -14.37 11.25 7.79
N GLU A 248 -13.66 11.14 8.92
CA GLU A 248 -12.69 10.07 9.21
C GLU A 248 -13.32 8.84 9.92
N CYS A 249 -14.59 8.91 10.33
CA CYS A 249 -15.36 7.77 10.88
C CYS A 249 -16.79 7.68 10.31
N PRO A 250 -17.01 7.79 8.98
CA PRO A 250 -18.34 8.07 8.42
C PRO A 250 -19.32 6.89 8.54
N TRP A 251 -18.83 5.69 8.83
CA TRP A 251 -19.63 4.49 9.10
C TRP A 251 -20.02 4.33 10.57
N GLN A 252 -19.62 5.25 11.46
CA GLN A 252 -19.95 5.18 12.87
C GLN A 252 -21.46 5.38 13.07
N ALA A 253 -22.07 4.44 13.78
CA ALA A 253 -23.40 4.59 14.34
C ALA A 253 -23.34 4.55 15.87
N LEU A 254 -24.31 5.18 16.53
CA LEU A 254 -24.51 5.16 17.98
C LEU A 254 -25.92 4.66 18.29
N LEU A 255 -26.03 3.62 19.11
CA LEU A 255 -27.31 3.14 19.63
C LEU A 255 -27.64 3.95 20.88
N ILE A 256 -28.75 4.69 20.83
CA ILE A 256 -29.22 5.59 21.89
C ILE A 256 -30.50 5.06 22.55
N ASN A 257 -30.59 5.15 23.88
CA ASN A 257 -31.75 4.71 24.66
C ASN A 257 -32.94 5.69 24.56
N GLU A 258 -34.02 5.44 25.31
CA GLU A 258 -35.21 6.33 25.34
C GLU A 258 -34.92 7.71 26.00
N GLU A 259 -33.79 7.85 26.71
CA GLU A 259 -33.30 9.08 27.34
C GLU A 259 -32.24 9.80 26.46
N ASN A 260 -32.06 9.34 25.21
CA ASN A 260 -31.03 9.75 24.24
C ASN A 260 -29.56 9.46 24.63
N GLU A 261 -29.29 8.71 25.70
CA GLU A 261 -27.93 8.31 26.06
C GLU A 261 -27.41 7.19 25.13
N GLY A 262 -26.18 7.34 24.65
CA GLY A 262 -25.47 6.32 23.87
C GLY A 262 -24.95 5.18 24.74
N PHE A 263 -25.31 3.92 24.41
CA PHE A 263 -24.91 2.74 25.18
C PHE A 263 -24.03 1.73 24.41
N CYS A 264 -24.12 1.72 23.07
CA CYS A 264 -23.31 0.87 22.19
C CYS A 264 -23.05 1.56 20.85
N GLY A 265 -21.95 1.18 20.19
CA GLY A 265 -21.68 1.53 18.80
C GLY A 265 -22.40 0.63 17.78
N GLY A 266 -22.28 1.01 16.51
CA GLY A 266 -22.65 0.22 15.35
C GLY A 266 -21.84 0.63 14.11
N THR A 267 -21.94 -0.16 13.04
CA THR A 267 -21.31 0.12 11.74
C THR A 267 -22.35 0.19 10.63
N ILE A 268 -22.38 1.28 9.87
CA ILE A 268 -23.26 1.40 8.70
C ILE A 268 -22.79 0.46 7.59
N LEU A 269 -23.67 -0.42 7.11
CA LEU A 269 -23.42 -1.34 5.98
C LEU A 269 -24.15 -0.93 4.69
N SER A 270 -25.32 -0.29 4.84
CA SER A 270 -26.13 0.26 3.74
C SER A 270 -27.14 1.25 4.33
N GLU A 271 -27.91 1.95 3.48
CA GLU A 271 -28.91 2.95 3.88
C GLU A 271 -29.89 2.44 4.95
N TYR A 272 -30.18 1.13 4.95
CA TYR A 272 -31.14 0.50 5.86
C TYR A 272 -30.51 -0.42 6.92
N HIS A 273 -29.19 -0.69 6.89
CA HIS A 273 -28.61 -1.75 7.72
C HIS A 273 -27.39 -1.33 8.53
N ILE A 274 -27.45 -1.63 9.82
CA ILE A 274 -26.40 -1.38 10.82
C ILE A 274 -25.93 -2.72 11.39
N LEU A 275 -24.63 -2.94 11.42
CA LEU A 275 -23.98 -4.03 12.14
C LEU A 275 -23.75 -3.63 13.59
N THR A 276 -23.96 -4.52 14.55
CA THR A 276 -23.60 -4.30 15.96
C THR A 276 -23.42 -5.63 16.69
N ALA A 277 -23.11 -5.59 17.98
CA ALA A 277 -23.01 -6.76 18.85
C ALA A 277 -24.40 -7.25 19.31
N ALA A 278 -24.56 -8.56 19.46
CA ALA A 278 -25.81 -9.17 19.93
C ALA A 278 -26.12 -8.84 21.39
N HIS A 279 -25.10 -8.63 22.23
CA HIS A 279 -25.27 -8.31 23.65
C HIS A 279 -25.83 -6.90 23.88
N CYS A 280 -25.56 -5.94 22.98
CA CYS A 280 -26.12 -4.58 23.04
C CYS A 280 -27.66 -4.58 23.02
N LEU A 281 -28.26 -5.51 22.28
CA LEU A 281 -29.71 -5.69 22.17
C LEU A 281 -30.41 -6.09 23.49
N HIS A 282 -29.63 -6.44 24.52
CA HIS A 282 -30.14 -6.77 25.85
C HIS A 282 -30.02 -5.60 26.85
N GLN A 283 -29.40 -4.48 26.46
CA GLN A 283 -29.21 -3.31 27.35
C GLN A 283 -30.44 -2.38 27.36
N ALA A 284 -31.10 -2.20 26.22
CA ALA A 284 -32.29 -1.34 26.08
C ALA A 284 -33.45 -2.10 25.42
N LYS A 285 -34.68 -1.94 25.93
CA LYS A 285 -35.90 -2.55 25.34
C LYS A 285 -36.33 -1.89 24.04
N ARG A 286 -36.06 -0.58 23.92
CA ARG A 286 -36.27 0.26 22.75
C ARG A 286 -35.08 1.20 22.66
N PHE A 287 -34.63 1.45 21.45
CA PHE A 287 -33.49 2.30 21.15
C PHE A 287 -33.62 2.82 19.71
N LYS A 288 -32.92 3.91 19.41
CA LYS A 288 -32.75 4.44 18.05
C LYS A 288 -31.31 4.30 17.62
N VAL A 289 -31.05 4.45 16.32
CA VAL A 289 -29.67 4.56 15.82
C VAL A 289 -29.43 5.98 15.33
N ARG A 290 -28.48 6.68 15.97
CA ARG A 290 -27.99 7.98 15.51
C ARG A 290 -26.78 7.78 14.60
N VAL A 291 -26.73 8.52 13.50
CA VAL A 291 -25.62 8.52 12.52
C VAL A 291 -25.13 9.95 12.26
N GLY A 292 -23.84 10.08 11.95
CA GLY A 292 -23.19 11.39 11.80
C GLY A 292 -23.00 12.16 13.12
N GLU A 293 -23.15 11.47 14.24
CA GLU A 293 -22.85 11.94 15.59
C GLU A 293 -21.33 12.13 15.75
N ARG A 294 -20.92 13.22 16.41
CA ARG A 294 -19.50 13.61 16.53
C ARG A 294 -19.14 14.13 17.92
N ASP A 295 -20.04 14.86 18.57
CA ASP A 295 -19.91 15.28 19.97
C ASP A 295 -21.28 15.32 20.63
N THR A 296 -21.60 14.24 21.35
CA THR A 296 -22.89 14.03 22.04
C THR A 296 -23.22 15.09 23.11
N GLY A 297 -22.31 16.02 23.39
CA GLY A 297 -22.55 17.19 24.25
C GLY A 297 -23.21 18.39 23.53
N ILE A 298 -23.34 18.37 22.20
CA ILE A 298 -23.93 19.43 21.37
C ILE A 298 -24.83 18.84 20.29
N GLU A 299 -25.67 19.68 19.67
CA GLU A 299 -26.37 19.34 18.42
C GLU A 299 -25.73 20.17 17.30
N GLU A 300 -24.96 19.54 16.40
CA GLU A 300 -24.33 20.21 15.25
C GLU A 300 -25.31 20.40 14.08
N GLY A 301 -26.53 19.86 14.19
CA GLY A 301 -27.57 19.91 13.15
C GLY A 301 -27.37 18.86 12.03
N ASN A 302 -26.36 18.02 12.17
CA ASN A 302 -26.01 16.97 11.22
C ASN A 302 -26.56 15.59 11.65
N GLU A 303 -26.88 15.43 12.93
CA GLU A 303 -27.20 14.16 13.57
C GLU A 303 -28.59 13.67 13.18
N VAL A 304 -28.69 12.46 12.64
CA VAL A 304 -29.99 11.87 12.27
C VAL A 304 -30.25 10.61 13.11
N ALA A 305 -31.35 10.60 13.85
CA ALA A 305 -31.79 9.46 14.66
C ALA A 305 -32.88 8.64 13.93
N HIS A 306 -32.53 7.42 13.52
CA HIS A 306 -33.40 6.49 12.81
C HIS A 306 -34.10 5.52 13.78
N GLU A 307 -35.41 5.34 13.58
CA GLU A 307 -36.19 4.29 14.25
C GLU A 307 -35.82 2.90 13.73
N VAL A 308 -35.81 1.91 14.63
CA VAL A 308 -35.55 0.51 14.31
C VAL A 308 -36.83 -0.17 13.79
N ASP A 309 -36.72 -0.91 12.68
CA ASP A 309 -37.81 -1.69 12.08
C ASP A 309 -37.73 -3.18 12.47
N VAL A 310 -36.55 -3.79 12.31
CA VAL A 310 -36.31 -5.21 12.62
C VAL A 310 -34.93 -5.40 13.24
N ILE A 311 -34.84 -6.27 14.25
CA ILE A 311 -33.58 -6.67 14.90
C ILE A 311 -33.30 -8.13 14.56
N ILE A 312 -32.20 -8.39 13.84
CA ILE A 312 -31.78 -9.74 13.41
C ILE A 312 -30.54 -10.14 14.23
N LYS A 313 -30.78 -10.73 15.41
CA LYS A 313 -29.72 -11.30 16.26
C LYS A 313 -29.29 -12.67 15.76
N HIS A 314 -28.00 -13.00 15.82
CA HIS A 314 -27.55 -14.35 15.48
C HIS A 314 -28.13 -15.39 16.47
N ASN A 315 -28.70 -16.48 15.93
CA ASN A 315 -29.46 -17.44 16.74
C ASN A 315 -28.61 -18.31 17.67
N LYS A 316 -27.31 -18.44 17.40
CA LYS A 316 -26.32 -19.12 18.26
C LYS A 316 -25.63 -18.21 19.28
N PHE A 317 -26.08 -16.97 19.48
CA PHE A 317 -25.46 -16.07 20.46
C PHE A 317 -25.49 -16.65 21.88
N VAL A 318 -24.31 -16.83 22.49
CA VAL A 318 -24.13 -17.32 23.87
C VAL A 318 -23.74 -16.14 24.75
N ARG A 319 -24.53 -15.85 25.80
CA ARG A 319 -24.35 -14.67 26.65
C ARG A 319 -23.18 -14.80 27.61
N GLU A 320 -22.84 -16.03 27.98
CA GLU A 320 -21.85 -16.40 28.99
C GLU A 320 -20.43 -16.34 28.44
N THR A 321 -20.25 -16.54 27.13
CA THR A 321 -18.96 -16.55 26.43
C THR A 321 -18.83 -15.46 25.36
N TYR A 322 -19.92 -14.76 25.03
CA TYR A 322 -20.04 -13.85 23.88
C TYR A 322 -19.70 -14.52 22.53
N ASP A 323 -19.82 -15.86 22.43
CA ASP A 323 -19.70 -16.52 21.12
C ASP A 323 -20.92 -16.20 20.25
N PHE A 324 -20.68 -15.99 18.95
CA PHE A 324 -21.66 -15.46 18.01
C PHE A 324 -22.28 -14.10 18.43
N ASP A 325 -21.51 -13.23 19.09
CA ASP A 325 -21.93 -11.87 19.46
C ASP A 325 -22.00 -10.93 18.24
N ILE A 326 -23.08 -11.08 17.46
CA ILE A 326 -23.35 -10.33 16.23
C ILE A 326 -24.86 -10.16 15.97
N ALA A 327 -25.24 -8.96 15.56
CA ALA A 327 -26.59 -8.59 15.13
C ALA A 327 -26.57 -7.66 13.91
N VAL A 328 -27.61 -7.76 13.07
CA VAL A 328 -27.93 -6.76 12.05
C VAL A 328 -29.23 -6.07 12.46
N ILE A 329 -29.21 -4.75 12.55
CA ILE A 329 -30.38 -3.91 12.76
C ILE A 329 -30.82 -3.39 11.40
N ARG A 330 -32.12 -3.48 11.10
CA ARG A 330 -32.75 -2.84 9.95
C ARG A 330 -33.52 -1.60 10.40
N LEU A 331 -33.23 -0.47 9.75
CA LEU A 331 -33.84 0.83 10.01
C LEU A 331 -35.18 0.99 9.29
N ARG A 332 -36.07 1.80 9.85
CA ARG A 332 -37.37 2.13 9.25
C ARG A 332 -37.28 3.15 8.11
N THR A 333 -36.32 4.07 8.19
CA THR A 333 -36.04 5.11 7.19
C THR A 333 -34.62 4.96 6.67
N PRO A 334 -34.37 5.23 5.38
CA PRO A 334 -33.01 5.20 4.82
C PRO A 334 -32.14 6.31 5.42
N ILE A 335 -30.88 5.97 5.69
CA ILE A 335 -29.81 6.94 5.93
C ILE A 335 -29.52 7.67 4.62
N THR A 336 -29.55 9.00 4.65
CA THR A 336 -29.05 9.83 3.54
C THR A 336 -27.53 9.92 3.65
N PHE A 337 -26.80 9.33 2.69
CA PHE A 337 -25.35 9.39 2.69
C PHE A 337 -24.80 10.77 2.31
N ARG A 338 -23.68 11.14 2.93
CA ARG A 338 -22.99 12.43 2.82
C ARG A 338 -21.56 12.32 3.36
N ARG A 339 -20.78 13.41 3.33
CA ARG A 339 -19.35 13.46 3.73
C ARG A 339 -18.99 12.66 4.99
N ASN A 340 -19.79 12.81 6.05
CA ASN A 340 -19.55 12.19 7.36
C ASN A 340 -20.56 11.08 7.71
N VAL A 341 -21.33 10.59 6.74
CA VAL A 341 -22.23 9.44 6.88
C VAL A 341 -22.19 8.59 5.62
N ALA A 342 -21.44 7.49 5.65
CA ALA A 342 -21.22 6.59 4.51
C ALA A 342 -20.94 5.15 5.03
N PRO A 343 -21.25 4.10 4.26
CA PRO A 343 -21.10 2.72 4.73
C PRO A 343 -19.63 2.26 4.76
N ALA A 344 -19.30 1.29 5.62
CA ALA A 344 -18.03 0.56 5.54
C ALA A 344 -18.17 -0.65 4.60
N CYS A 345 -17.10 -1.07 3.92
CA CYS A 345 -17.19 -2.22 3.01
C CYS A 345 -17.22 -3.55 3.77
N LEU A 346 -18.05 -4.49 3.32
CA LEU A 346 -17.89 -5.90 3.69
C LEU A 346 -16.86 -6.55 2.75
N PRO A 347 -15.81 -7.23 3.27
CA PRO A 347 -14.83 -7.89 2.43
C PRO A 347 -15.27 -9.30 2.01
N GLN A 348 -14.56 -9.92 1.05
CA GLN A 348 -14.65 -11.37 0.81
C GLN A 348 -13.89 -12.16 1.88
N LYS A 349 -14.38 -13.36 2.25
CA LYS A 349 -13.85 -14.12 3.40
C LYS A 349 -12.36 -14.41 3.28
N ASP A 350 -11.98 -15.20 2.28
CA ASP A 350 -10.66 -15.83 2.27
C ASP A 350 -9.58 -14.79 1.95
N TRP A 351 -9.91 -13.80 1.10
CA TRP A 351 -9.14 -12.58 0.88
C TRP A 351 -8.96 -11.72 2.15
N ALA A 352 -10.00 -11.54 2.98
CA ALA A 352 -9.86 -10.81 4.23
C ALA A 352 -8.89 -11.51 5.19
N GLU A 353 -8.91 -12.84 5.21
CA GLU A 353 -8.07 -13.63 6.12
C GLU A 353 -6.62 -13.77 5.63
N SER A 354 -6.36 -13.69 4.31
CA SER A 354 -5.01 -13.60 3.74
C SER A 354 -4.42 -12.19 3.75
N THR A 355 -5.25 -11.16 3.53
CA THR A 355 -4.78 -9.83 3.10
C THR A 355 -5.10 -8.74 4.13
N LEU A 356 -6.29 -8.74 4.76
CA LEU A 356 -6.65 -7.75 5.77
C LEU A 356 -6.13 -8.12 7.16
N MET A 357 -6.34 -9.37 7.60
CA MET A 357 -5.86 -9.86 8.90
C MET A 357 -4.34 -10.11 8.93
N ALA A 358 -3.65 -9.95 7.79
CA ALA A 358 -2.20 -9.91 7.68
C ALA A 358 -1.62 -8.48 7.69
N GLN A 359 -2.47 -7.43 7.67
CA GLN A 359 -2.01 -6.07 7.94
C GLN A 359 -1.54 -5.97 9.39
N LYS A 360 -0.66 -5.00 9.67
CA LYS A 360 -0.14 -4.79 11.03
C LYS A 360 -1.25 -4.41 12.02
N THR A 361 -2.26 -3.69 11.55
CA THR A 361 -3.21 -2.94 12.36
C THR A 361 -4.61 -2.89 11.76
N GLY A 362 -5.61 -2.62 12.61
CA GLY A 362 -6.93 -2.14 12.26
C GLY A 362 -7.26 -0.86 13.03
N ILE A 363 -8.40 -0.23 12.73
CA ILE A 363 -8.89 0.97 13.41
C ILE A 363 -10.22 0.65 14.07
N VAL A 364 -10.37 1.08 15.32
CA VAL A 364 -11.59 1.02 16.11
C VAL A 364 -12.08 2.44 16.37
N SER A 365 -13.39 2.65 16.35
CA SER A 365 -14.00 3.95 16.68
C SER A 365 -15.25 3.82 17.55
N GLY A 366 -15.49 4.83 18.39
CA GLY A 366 -16.61 4.83 19.32
C GLY A 366 -16.60 5.98 20.35
N PHE A 367 -17.60 5.95 21.22
CA PHE A 367 -17.86 6.93 22.30
C PHE A 367 -17.58 6.35 23.69
N GLY A 368 -16.87 5.21 23.75
CA GLY A 368 -16.70 4.42 24.96
C GLY A 368 -15.96 5.11 26.09
N LYS A 369 -15.93 4.43 27.24
CA LYS A 369 -15.29 4.93 28.45
C LYS A 369 -13.82 5.20 28.18
N THR A 370 -13.39 6.41 28.49
CA THR A 370 -12.03 6.83 28.13
C THR A 370 -10.91 6.14 28.94
N HIS A 371 -11.28 5.32 29.94
CA HIS A 371 -10.42 4.51 30.79
C HIS A 371 -11.29 3.50 31.57
N GLU A 372 -10.69 2.46 32.17
CA GLU A 372 -11.45 1.49 32.98
C GLU A 372 -12.23 2.22 34.10
N LYS A 373 -13.54 1.99 34.18
CA LYS A 373 -14.50 2.66 35.10
C LYS A 373 -14.64 4.18 34.92
N GLY A 374 -14.08 4.76 33.86
CA GLY A 374 -14.24 6.17 33.51
C GLY A 374 -15.65 6.57 33.06
N ARG A 375 -15.80 7.82 32.63
CA ARG A 375 -16.98 8.28 31.87
C ARG A 375 -16.81 7.96 30.38
N PRO A 376 -17.91 7.73 29.63
CA PRO A 376 -17.93 7.78 28.17
C PRO A 376 -17.28 9.05 27.62
N SER A 377 -16.85 9.03 26.37
CA SER A 377 -16.40 10.24 25.68
C SER A 377 -17.58 10.93 25.00
N ALA A 378 -17.70 12.25 25.18
CA ALA A 378 -18.72 13.01 24.47
C ALA A 378 -18.41 13.06 22.96
N ILE A 379 -17.15 13.35 22.64
CA ILE A 379 -16.55 13.41 21.30
C ILE A 379 -16.23 12.00 20.78
N LEU A 380 -16.50 11.72 19.50
CA LEU A 380 -16.12 10.49 18.81
C LEU A 380 -14.60 10.28 18.79
N LYS A 381 -14.16 9.08 19.18
CA LYS A 381 -12.74 8.70 19.25
C LYS A 381 -12.40 7.63 18.22
N MET A 382 -11.14 7.59 17.84
CA MET A 382 -10.55 6.51 17.04
C MET A 382 -9.21 6.06 17.64
N LEU A 383 -8.91 4.77 17.51
CA LEU A 383 -7.63 4.18 17.91
C LEU A 383 -7.20 3.16 16.85
N GLU A 384 -5.93 3.22 16.44
CA GLU A 384 -5.29 2.16 15.66
C GLU A 384 -4.79 1.07 16.62
N VAL A 385 -5.10 -0.19 16.33
CA VAL A 385 -4.78 -1.36 17.19
C VAL A 385 -4.13 -2.46 16.38
N PRO A 386 -3.02 -3.08 16.87
CA PRO A 386 -2.36 -4.16 16.15
C PRO A 386 -3.13 -5.48 16.29
N TYR A 387 -3.10 -6.30 15.25
CA TYR A 387 -3.62 -7.67 15.31
C TYR A 387 -2.73 -8.55 16.20
N VAL A 388 -3.33 -9.39 17.04
CA VAL A 388 -2.61 -10.25 17.99
C VAL A 388 -2.72 -11.72 17.55
N ASP A 389 -1.59 -12.44 17.57
CA ASP A 389 -1.56 -13.88 17.24
C ASP A 389 -2.59 -14.67 18.05
N ARG A 390 -3.19 -15.69 17.42
CA ARG A 390 -4.25 -16.49 17.99
C ARG A 390 -3.83 -17.29 19.23
N ASN A 391 -2.56 -17.65 19.38
CA ASN A 391 -2.07 -18.34 20.56
C ASN A 391 -1.79 -17.34 21.69
N THR A 392 -1.13 -16.21 21.41
CA THR A 392 -0.95 -15.10 22.36
C THR A 392 -2.31 -14.61 22.90
N CYS A 393 -3.27 -14.36 22.00
CA CYS A 393 -4.65 -13.99 22.30
C CYS A 393 -5.29 -14.99 23.28
N LYS A 394 -5.24 -16.30 22.99
CA LYS A 394 -5.76 -17.35 23.89
C LYS A 394 -5.05 -17.40 25.24
N LEU A 395 -3.72 -17.32 25.26
CA LEU A 395 -2.92 -17.40 26.49
C LEU A 395 -3.09 -16.15 27.36
N SER A 396 -3.45 -15.02 26.78
CA SER A 396 -3.74 -13.78 27.51
C SER A 396 -5.04 -13.87 28.33
N SER A 397 -5.99 -14.71 27.95
CA SER A 397 -7.34 -14.73 28.54
C SER A 397 -7.59 -15.93 29.44
N SER A 398 -8.41 -15.72 30.47
CA SER A 398 -9.00 -16.78 31.29
C SER A 398 -10.25 -17.40 30.67
N PHE A 399 -10.81 -16.80 29.61
CA PHE A 399 -12.00 -17.25 28.90
C PHE A 399 -11.65 -17.97 27.58
N THR A 400 -12.57 -18.80 27.08
CA THR A 400 -12.34 -19.59 25.85
C THR A 400 -12.59 -18.77 24.59
N ILE A 401 -11.52 -18.30 23.94
CA ILE A 401 -11.60 -17.53 22.70
C ILE A 401 -11.85 -18.46 21.50
N THR A 402 -13.06 -18.38 20.93
CA THR A 402 -13.56 -19.27 19.87
C THR A 402 -12.95 -18.93 18.50
N GLN A 403 -13.26 -19.70 17.45
CA GLN A 403 -12.84 -19.38 16.07
C GLN A 403 -13.60 -18.18 15.48
N ASN A 404 -14.68 -17.73 16.13
CA ASN A 404 -15.47 -16.55 15.76
C ASN A 404 -14.91 -15.25 16.34
N MET A 405 -13.74 -15.30 16.99
CA MET A 405 -13.14 -14.20 17.72
C MET A 405 -11.68 -14.01 17.32
N PHE A 406 -11.22 -12.76 17.36
CA PHE A 406 -9.80 -12.40 17.36
C PHE A 406 -9.51 -11.35 18.44
N CYS A 407 -8.24 -11.17 18.79
CA CYS A 407 -7.77 -10.11 19.67
C CYS A 407 -7.07 -9.02 18.86
N ALA A 408 -7.22 -7.76 19.27
CA ALA A 408 -6.40 -6.65 18.81
C ALA A 408 -6.13 -5.67 19.97
N GLY A 409 -4.98 -5.01 19.95
CA GLY A 409 -4.52 -4.11 21.02
C GLY A 409 -3.07 -4.36 21.44
N TYR A 410 -2.55 -3.55 22.35
CA TYR A 410 -1.14 -3.54 22.74
C TYR A 410 -0.88 -4.32 24.04
N ASP A 411 0.23 -5.06 24.13
CA ASP A 411 0.59 -5.83 25.35
C ASP A 411 0.93 -4.92 26.55
N THR A 412 1.60 -3.79 26.30
CA THR A 412 2.16 -2.92 27.33
C THR A 412 1.68 -1.48 27.29
N ASN A 413 1.18 -0.98 26.16
CA ASN A 413 0.73 0.39 26.06
C ASN A 413 -0.62 0.54 26.79
N PRO A 414 -0.89 1.68 27.45
CA PRO A 414 -2.20 1.97 28.02
C PRO A 414 -3.16 2.42 26.91
N GLU A 415 -3.44 1.54 25.94
CA GLU A 415 -4.13 1.86 24.68
C GLU A 415 -5.02 0.69 24.24
N ASP A 416 -6.35 0.85 24.33
CA ASP A 416 -7.34 -0.22 24.13
C ASP A 416 -8.76 0.34 23.94
N ALA A 417 -9.65 -0.44 23.33
CA ALA A 417 -11.09 -0.16 23.31
C ALA A 417 -11.73 -0.41 24.69
N CYS A 418 -12.87 0.19 25.00
CA CYS A 418 -13.48 0.08 26.32
C CYS A 418 -15.01 0.03 26.32
N GLN A 419 -15.60 -0.07 27.52
CA GLN A 419 -17.05 -0.21 27.71
C GLN A 419 -17.80 0.96 27.06
N GLY A 420 -18.73 0.68 26.15
CA GLY A 420 -19.46 1.67 25.35
C GLY A 420 -18.99 1.75 23.89
N ASP A 421 -17.78 1.29 23.58
CA ASP A 421 -17.36 1.02 22.18
C ASP A 421 -17.99 -0.27 21.65
N SER A 422 -18.51 -1.14 22.54
CA SER A 422 -19.24 -2.37 22.26
C SER A 422 -20.24 -2.23 21.11
N GLY A 423 -20.20 -3.14 20.15
CA GLY A 423 -20.97 -3.08 18.91
C GLY A 423 -20.40 -2.18 17.82
N GLY A 424 -19.43 -1.33 18.14
CA GLY A 424 -18.74 -0.44 17.21
C GLY A 424 -17.84 -1.18 16.20
N PRO A 425 -17.40 -0.46 15.15
CA PRO A 425 -16.56 -1.00 14.10
C PRO A 425 -15.15 -1.39 14.59
N HIS A 426 -14.64 -2.50 14.08
CA HIS A 426 -13.21 -2.66 13.84
C HIS A 426 -13.02 -2.81 12.31
N VAL A 427 -12.36 -1.83 11.69
CA VAL A 427 -12.10 -1.80 10.25
C VAL A 427 -10.62 -1.97 9.94
N THR A 428 -10.31 -2.40 8.71
CA THR A 428 -8.93 -2.45 8.22
C THR A 428 -8.86 -1.75 6.86
N ARG A 429 -7.88 -0.87 6.70
CA ARG A 429 -7.58 -0.18 5.44
C ARG A 429 -6.78 -1.11 4.53
N PHE A 430 -7.18 -1.20 3.27
CA PHE A 430 -6.39 -1.80 2.19
C PHE A 430 -6.43 -0.89 0.97
N LYS A 431 -5.24 -0.53 0.44
CA LYS A 431 -5.07 0.64 -0.43
C LYS A 431 -5.90 1.81 0.16
N ASP A 432 -6.78 2.43 -0.60
CA ASP A 432 -7.66 3.51 -0.12
C ASP A 432 -9.12 3.05 0.12
N THR A 433 -9.33 1.81 0.58
CA THR A 433 -10.67 1.30 0.95
C THR A 433 -10.67 0.67 2.34
N TYR A 434 -11.70 0.92 3.14
CA TYR A 434 -11.83 0.46 4.53
C TYR A 434 -12.90 -0.63 4.64
N PHE A 435 -12.50 -1.78 5.18
CA PHE A 435 -13.33 -2.99 5.26
C PHE A 435 -13.60 -3.38 6.71
N VAL A 436 -14.84 -3.78 7.03
CA VAL A 436 -15.20 -4.27 8.37
C VAL A 436 -14.60 -5.66 8.59
N THR A 437 -13.65 -5.76 9.52
CA THR A 437 -12.96 -7.00 9.88
C THR A 437 -13.43 -7.54 11.23
N GLY A 438 -13.88 -6.66 12.13
CA GLY A 438 -14.42 -7.03 13.44
C GLY A 438 -15.56 -6.14 13.93
N ILE A 439 -16.16 -6.58 15.03
CA ILE A 439 -17.11 -5.82 15.85
C ILE A 439 -16.56 -5.83 17.28
N VAL A 440 -16.52 -4.68 17.96
CA VAL A 440 -16.11 -4.60 19.37
C VAL A 440 -17.07 -5.44 20.22
N SER A 441 -16.57 -6.44 20.96
CA SER A 441 -17.41 -7.34 21.75
C SER A 441 -17.17 -7.18 23.26
N TRP A 442 -16.03 -7.63 23.79
CA TRP A 442 -15.71 -7.60 25.23
C TRP A 442 -14.19 -7.54 25.49
N GLY A 443 -13.80 -7.38 26.76
CA GLY A 443 -12.40 -7.37 27.21
C GLY A 443 -12.26 -7.62 28.72
N GLU A 444 -11.09 -8.11 29.17
CA GLU A 444 -10.81 -8.38 30.59
C GLU A 444 -10.37 -7.11 31.36
N GLY A 445 -11.18 -6.06 31.27
CA GLY A 445 -10.83 -4.69 31.68
C GLY A 445 -10.78 -3.77 30.46
N CYS A 446 -10.03 -2.68 30.56
CA CYS A 446 -9.62 -1.86 29.41
C CYS A 446 -8.15 -1.48 29.60
N ALA A 447 -7.30 -1.65 28.58
CA ALA A 447 -5.88 -1.26 28.58
C ALA A 447 -5.07 -1.86 29.75
N ARG A 448 -5.34 -3.13 30.10
CA ARG A 448 -4.57 -3.85 31.13
C ARG A 448 -3.39 -4.57 30.47
N LYS A 449 -2.20 -4.43 31.06
CA LYS A 449 -0.99 -5.13 30.60
C LYS A 449 -1.23 -6.64 30.45
N GLY A 450 -0.85 -7.21 29.31
CA GLY A 450 -1.05 -8.63 28.98
C GLY A 450 -2.51 -9.02 28.72
N LYS A 451 -3.37 -8.06 28.38
CA LYS A 451 -4.76 -8.26 27.93
C LYS A 451 -5.01 -7.44 26.66
N TYR A 452 -6.03 -7.83 25.91
CA TYR A 452 -6.39 -7.24 24.62
C TYR A 452 -7.91 -7.11 24.52
N GLY A 453 -8.42 -6.24 23.66
CA GLY A 453 -9.83 -6.24 23.27
C GLY A 453 -10.16 -7.48 22.42
N ILE A 454 -11.35 -8.06 22.62
CA ILE A 454 -11.87 -9.21 21.86
C ILE A 454 -12.96 -8.74 20.89
N TYR A 455 -12.79 -9.13 19.63
CA TYR A 455 -13.61 -8.69 18.51
C TYR A 455 -14.26 -9.89 17.81
N THR A 456 -15.55 -9.77 17.46
CA THR A 456 -16.26 -10.79 16.68
C THR A 456 -15.76 -10.77 15.23
N LYS A 457 -15.14 -11.85 14.76
CA LYS A 457 -14.51 -11.99 13.43
C LYS A 457 -15.56 -11.99 12.31
N VAL A 458 -15.71 -10.86 11.62
CA VAL A 458 -16.78 -10.63 10.64
C VAL A 458 -16.70 -11.57 9.44
N THR A 459 -15.49 -12.03 9.06
CA THR A 459 -15.27 -12.93 7.92
C THR A 459 -16.02 -14.26 8.04
N ASN A 460 -16.19 -14.78 9.27
CA ASN A 460 -16.98 -15.99 9.53
C ASN A 460 -18.49 -15.78 9.29
N PHE A 461 -18.96 -14.53 9.32
CA PHE A 461 -20.38 -14.17 9.33
C PHE A 461 -20.90 -13.56 8.04
N LEU A 462 -20.05 -13.27 7.04
CA LEU A 462 -20.43 -12.62 5.78
C LEU A 462 -21.68 -13.22 5.11
N LYS A 463 -21.77 -14.56 5.02
CA LYS A 463 -22.94 -15.27 4.45
C LYS A 463 -24.22 -15.12 5.28
N TRP A 464 -24.10 -14.91 6.59
CA TRP A 464 -25.22 -14.63 7.48
C TRP A 464 -25.61 -13.14 7.46
N ILE A 465 -24.65 -12.22 7.34
CA ILE A 465 -24.89 -10.77 7.17
C ILE A 465 -25.66 -10.52 5.88
N ASP A 466 -25.18 -11.04 4.74
CA ASP A 466 -25.86 -10.94 3.45
C ASP A 466 -27.30 -11.47 3.51
N LYS A 467 -27.50 -12.69 4.05
CA LYS A 467 -28.84 -13.25 4.24
C LYS A 467 -29.74 -12.38 5.14
N SER A 468 -29.16 -11.72 6.15
CA SER A 468 -29.89 -10.84 7.07
C SER A 468 -30.28 -9.51 6.41
N MET A 469 -29.40 -8.91 5.61
CA MET A 469 -29.73 -7.69 4.84
C MET A 469 -30.77 -7.95 3.74
N ARG A 470 -30.84 -9.18 3.21
CA ARG A 470 -31.88 -9.62 2.24
C ARG A 470 -33.21 -10.01 2.91
N ALA A 471 -33.27 -10.11 4.24
CA ALA A 471 -34.46 -10.57 4.96
C ALA A 471 -35.54 -9.46 5.00
N ARG A 472 -36.64 -9.65 4.26
CA ARG A 472 -37.81 -8.78 4.35
C ARG A 472 -38.49 -8.92 5.72
N ALA A 473 -38.97 -7.81 6.27
CA ALA A 473 -39.89 -7.84 7.40
C ALA A 473 -41.15 -8.62 7.01
N GLY A 474 -41.52 -9.65 7.78
CA GLY A 474 -42.65 -10.53 7.48
C GLY A 474 -42.33 -12.03 7.32
N ALA A 475 -41.19 -12.51 7.80
CA ALA A 475 -40.79 -13.93 7.75
C ALA A 475 -40.51 -14.55 9.14
N GLN A 476 -41.32 -14.19 10.15
CA GLN A 476 -41.53 -14.96 11.37
C GLN A 476 -43.03 -15.00 11.64
N GLY A 477 -43.54 -16.19 11.96
CA GLY A 477 -44.92 -16.48 12.36
C GLY A 477 -44.93 -17.58 13.41
#